data_AF-A0A8J5BXR5-F1
#
_entry.id   AF-A0A8J5BXR5-F1
#
_cell.length_a   1.000
_cell.length_b   1.000
_cell.length_c   1.000
_cell.angle_alpha   90.00
_cell.angle_beta   90.00
_cell.angle_gamma   90.00
#
_symmetry.space_group_name_H-M   'P 1'
#
loop_
_entity.id
_entity.type
_entity.pdbx_description
1 polymer ?
#
loop_
_entity_poly.entity_id
_entity_poly.type
_entity_poly.pdbx_seq_one_letter_code
_entity_poly.pdbx_strand_id
1 'polypeptide(L)'
;MMLEAKRSRRTCELITASGFEEETKVASSQGSDVEQLQSSHEEADTRIILHAKVTYMDGYERIIVTCRDTDVLVLVTQFAGQLSGELWMRTGTRQEQRYVAVHDIQLTPTMQRNILVYHAVTGCDTVSQPSRHGKKTTWKVFQQHGALLDDLGRGTLSESTIRSVE
;
A
#
# COMPACT_ATOMS: atom_id res chain seq x y z
N MET A 1 -33.39 -21.49 31.56
CA MET A 1 -32.71 -20.17 31.57
C MET A 1 -31.69 -20.21 30.45
N MET A 2 -32.08 -19.73 29.26
CA MET A 2 -31.22 -19.69 28.07
C MET A 2 -30.15 -18.62 28.29
N LEU A 3 -28.88 -19.03 28.33
CA LEU A 3 -27.76 -18.14 28.10
C LEU A 3 -27.61 -17.99 26.59
N GLU A 4 -28.22 -16.95 26.02
CA GLU A 4 -27.86 -16.51 24.67
C GLU A 4 -26.41 -16.02 24.71
N ALA A 5 -25.51 -16.81 24.14
CA ALA A 5 -24.21 -16.33 23.75
C ALA A 5 -24.42 -15.20 22.73
N LYS A 6 -24.28 -13.95 23.16
CA LYS A 6 -24.09 -12.80 22.26
C LYS A 6 -22.89 -13.11 21.39
N ARG A 7 -23.13 -13.66 20.19
CA ARG A 7 -22.18 -13.62 19.08
C ARG A 7 -21.88 -12.14 18.87
N SER A 8 -20.73 -11.68 19.37
CA SER A 8 -20.15 -10.41 18.95
C SER A 8 -20.07 -10.46 17.43
N ARG A 9 -20.93 -9.72 16.74
CA ARG A 9 -20.87 -9.59 15.28
C ARG A 9 -19.53 -8.91 15.01
N ARG A 10 -18.54 -9.67 14.53
CA ARG A 10 -17.37 -9.08 13.88
C ARG A 10 -17.92 -8.24 12.73
N THR A 11 -17.90 -6.91 12.89
CA THR A 11 -18.35 -5.96 11.88
C THR A 11 -17.31 -5.98 10.76
N CYS A 12 -17.54 -6.82 9.75
CA CYS A 12 -16.78 -6.78 8.52
C CYS A 12 -17.45 -5.74 7.62
N GLU A 13 -16.67 -4.74 7.20
CA GLU A 13 -17.11 -3.70 6.28
C GLU A 13 -16.18 -3.71 5.07
N LEU A 14 -16.77 -3.71 3.87
CA LEU A 14 -16.06 -3.54 2.62
C LEU A 14 -16.18 -2.09 2.17
N ILE A 15 -15.03 -1.46 1.94
CA ILE A 15 -14.92 -0.14 1.33
C ILE A 15 -14.38 -0.31 -0.09
N THR A 16 -15.04 0.29 -1.08
CA THR A 16 -14.58 0.27 -2.48
C THR A 16 -14.71 1.66 -3.11
N ALA A 17 -13.74 2.01 -3.97
CA ALA A 17 -13.63 3.30 -4.67
C ALA A 17 -13.49 3.13 -6.18
N SER A 18 -13.94 2.00 -6.72
CA SER A 18 -13.79 1.67 -8.14
C SER A 18 -15.00 0.87 -8.63
N GLY A 19 -15.22 0.89 -9.95
CA GLY A 19 -16.37 0.25 -10.60
C GLY A 19 -17.63 1.10 -10.62
N PHE A 20 -17.50 2.42 -10.40
CA PHE A 20 -18.58 3.40 -10.46
C PHE A 20 -18.47 4.27 -11.73
N GLU A 21 -19.58 4.84 -12.16
CA GLU A 21 -19.60 5.84 -13.25
C GLU A 21 -18.93 7.15 -12.83
N GLU A 22 -19.07 7.52 -11.56
CA GLU A 22 -18.40 8.66 -10.95
C GLU A 22 -17.06 8.22 -10.34
N GLU A 23 -15.95 8.75 -10.85
CA GLU A 23 -14.59 8.32 -10.49
C GLU A 23 -14.22 8.60 -9.03
N THR A 24 -14.81 9.63 -8.43
CA THR A 24 -14.57 10.02 -7.03
C THR A 24 -15.36 9.18 -6.03
N LYS A 25 -16.30 8.37 -6.50
CA LYS A 25 -17.28 7.70 -5.66
C LYS A 25 -16.66 6.59 -4.83
N VAL A 26 -17.05 6.57 -3.55
CA VAL A 26 -16.73 5.51 -2.60
C VAL A 26 -18.01 4.92 -2.03
N ALA A 27 -18.02 3.63 -1.74
CA ALA A 27 -19.15 2.96 -1.11
C ALA A 27 -18.70 2.04 0.03
N SER A 28 -19.55 1.99 1.05
CA SER A 28 -19.51 1.03 2.14
C SER A 28 -20.54 -0.08 1.92
N SER A 29 -20.17 -1.33 2.19
CA SER A 29 -21.13 -2.45 2.22
C SER A 29 -22.14 -2.38 3.36
N GLN A 30 -21.90 -1.55 4.37
CA GLN A 30 -22.79 -1.33 5.51
C GLN A 30 -23.62 -0.04 5.38
N GLY A 31 -23.40 0.74 4.32
CA GLY A 31 -24.04 2.06 4.15
C GLY A 31 -23.51 3.11 5.12
N SER A 32 -22.32 2.92 5.68
CA SER A 32 -21.64 3.92 6.50
C SER A 32 -21.36 5.18 5.67
N ASP A 33 -21.34 6.33 6.36
CA ASP A 33 -20.87 7.57 5.76
C ASP A 33 -19.35 7.50 5.54
N VAL A 34 -18.97 7.64 4.28
CA VAL A 34 -17.58 7.50 3.78
C VAL A 34 -17.22 8.65 2.84
N GLU A 35 -17.90 9.79 2.96
CA GLU A 35 -17.64 10.97 2.13
C GLU A 35 -16.18 11.43 2.23
N GLN A 36 -15.55 11.28 3.41
CA GLN A 36 -14.14 11.59 3.65
C GLN A 36 -13.15 10.76 2.81
N LEU A 37 -13.61 9.67 2.19
CA LEU A 37 -12.81 8.82 1.32
C LEU A 37 -12.93 9.20 -0.17
N GLN A 38 -13.85 10.09 -0.53
CA GLN A 38 -13.96 10.57 -1.90
C GLN A 38 -12.69 11.31 -2.31
N SER A 39 -12.22 11.04 -3.53
CA SER A 39 -10.96 11.61 -4.02
C SER A 39 -10.97 11.74 -5.53
N SER A 40 -10.52 12.88 -6.05
CA SER A 40 -10.23 13.09 -7.48
C SER A 40 -8.82 12.62 -7.87
N HIS A 41 -8.07 12.04 -6.93
CA HIS A 41 -6.73 11.52 -7.20
C HIS A 41 -6.82 10.27 -8.07
N GLU A 42 -6.34 10.31 -9.32
CA GLU A 42 -6.54 9.25 -10.32
C GLU A 42 -5.93 7.88 -9.93
N GLU A 43 -4.76 7.89 -9.29
CA GLU A 43 -3.93 6.70 -9.07
C GLU A 43 -4.49 5.80 -7.95
N ALA A 44 -5.03 4.64 -8.33
CA ALA A 44 -5.71 3.72 -7.43
C ALA A 44 -4.78 3.17 -6.33
N ASP A 45 -3.52 2.93 -6.67
CA ASP A 45 -2.54 2.30 -5.79
C ASP A 45 -2.18 3.16 -4.60
N THR A 46 -2.23 4.48 -4.77
CA THR A 46 -1.98 5.44 -3.70
C THR A 46 -3.25 5.81 -2.96
N ARG A 47 -4.41 5.88 -3.65
CA ARG A 47 -5.73 6.05 -2.98
C ARG A 47 -5.95 4.97 -1.92
N ILE A 48 -5.64 3.70 -2.21
CA ILE A 48 -5.91 2.60 -1.27
C ILE A 48 -5.17 2.76 0.08
N ILE A 49 -4.05 3.48 0.11
CA ILE A 49 -3.31 3.81 1.34
C ILE A 49 -4.08 4.80 2.20
N LEU A 50 -4.67 5.83 1.57
CA LEU A 50 -5.56 6.78 2.27
C LEU A 50 -6.76 6.05 2.88
N HIS A 51 -7.39 5.17 2.11
CA HIS A 51 -8.52 4.36 2.59
C HIS A 51 -8.14 3.53 3.81
N ALA A 52 -7.00 2.83 3.77
CA ALA A 52 -6.49 2.07 4.91
C ALA A 52 -6.22 2.98 6.11
N LYS A 53 -5.64 4.17 5.89
CA LYS A 53 -5.32 5.10 6.97
C LYS A 53 -6.58 5.62 7.68
N VAL A 54 -7.58 6.06 6.93
CA VAL A 54 -8.84 6.56 7.48
C VAL A 54 -9.61 5.43 8.17
N THR A 55 -9.68 4.25 7.54
CA THR A 55 -10.31 3.06 8.16
C THR A 55 -9.69 2.75 9.53
N TYR A 56 -8.36 2.84 9.66
CA TYR A 56 -7.71 2.70 10.96
C TYR A 56 -8.09 3.80 11.95
N MET A 57 -8.14 5.05 11.51
CA MET A 57 -8.57 6.19 12.34
C MET A 57 -10.01 6.05 12.83
N ASP A 58 -10.87 5.39 12.05
CA ASP A 58 -12.26 5.07 12.40
C ASP A 58 -12.38 3.90 13.39
N GLY A 59 -11.25 3.34 13.86
CA GLY A 59 -11.19 2.34 14.93
C GLY A 59 -11.09 0.89 14.45
N TYR A 60 -10.93 0.65 13.15
CA TYR A 60 -10.72 -0.69 12.63
C TYR A 60 -9.29 -1.18 12.92
N GLU A 61 -9.18 -2.19 13.80
CA GLU A 61 -7.89 -2.77 14.18
C GLU A 61 -7.31 -3.68 13.09
N ARG A 62 -8.16 -4.37 12.31
CA ARG A 62 -7.76 -5.27 11.23
C ARG A 62 -8.12 -4.68 9.88
N ILE A 63 -7.12 -4.55 9.01
CA ILE A 63 -7.30 -4.02 7.66
C ILE A 63 -6.83 -5.05 6.64
N ILE A 64 -7.67 -5.32 5.64
CA ILE A 64 -7.35 -6.23 4.54
C ILE A 64 -7.39 -5.45 3.22
N VAL A 65 -6.21 -5.11 2.71
CA VAL A 65 -6.05 -4.50 1.39
C VAL A 65 -6.23 -5.57 0.33
N THR A 66 -7.27 -5.48 -0.50
CA THR A 66 -7.44 -6.40 -1.63
C THR A 66 -6.83 -5.78 -2.87
N CYS A 67 -5.66 -6.26 -3.28
CA CYS A 67 -5.02 -5.86 -4.53
C CYS A 67 -4.15 -7.01 -5.05
N ARG A 68 -3.98 -7.09 -6.38
CA ARG A 68 -3.01 -8.00 -7.01
C ARG A 68 -1.70 -7.31 -7.35
N ASP A 69 -1.66 -5.99 -7.27
CA ASP A 69 -0.52 -5.17 -7.67
C ASP A 69 0.64 -5.26 -6.66
N THR A 70 1.85 -5.35 -7.18
CA THR A 70 3.06 -5.31 -6.35
C THR A 70 3.36 -3.90 -5.88
N ASP A 71 2.95 -2.87 -6.63
CA ASP A 71 3.16 -1.47 -6.27
C ASP A 71 2.39 -1.14 -4.98
N VAL A 72 1.15 -1.65 -4.88
CA VAL A 72 0.38 -1.59 -3.63
C VAL A 72 1.04 -2.37 -2.49
N LEU A 73 1.61 -3.56 -2.73
CA LEU A 73 2.32 -4.29 -1.66
C LEU A 73 3.47 -3.45 -1.09
N VAL A 74 4.25 -2.82 -1.95
CA VAL A 74 5.38 -1.98 -1.53
C VAL A 74 4.88 -0.74 -0.78
N LEU A 75 3.84 -0.07 -1.26
CA LEU A 75 3.23 1.08 -0.59
C LEU A 75 2.68 0.71 0.80
N VAL A 76 1.90 -0.37 0.89
CA VAL A 76 1.34 -0.83 2.17
C VAL A 76 2.46 -1.24 3.14
N THR A 77 3.55 -1.84 2.65
CA THR A 77 4.73 -2.17 3.47
C THR A 77 5.44 -0.91 3.97
N GLN A 78 5.60 0.11 3.12
CA GLN A 78 6.20 1.40 3.51
C GLN A 78 5.45 2.05 4.67
N PHE A 79 4.11 2.03 4.61
CA PHE A 79 3.26 2.75 5.54
C PHE A 79 2.68 1.87 6.66
N ALA A 80 3.04 0.59 6.74
CA ALA A 80 2.47 -0.38 7.68
C ALA A 80 2.42 0.12 9.13
N GLY A 81 3.51 0.72 9.63
CA GLY A 81 3.58 1.26 11.00
C GLY A 81 2.68 2.47 11.27
N GLN A 82 2.07 3.06 10.24
CA GLN A 82 1.11 4.16 10.34
C GLN A 82 -0.33 3.73 10.05
N LEU A 83 -0.52 2.50 9.57
CA LEU A 83 -1.81 1.95 9.18
C LEU A 83 -2.39 1.15 10.35
N SER A 84 -2.20 -0.16 10.43
CA SER A 84 -2.82 -1.01 11.44
C SER A 84 -1.83 -2.07 11.95
N GLY A 85 -1.97 -2.45 13.22
CA GLY A 85 -1.20 -3.54 13.82
C GLY A 85 -1.58 -4.93 13.29
N GLU A 86 -2.73 -5.05 12.61
CA GLU A 86 -3.20 -6.27 11.96
C GLU A 86 -3.53 -5.99 10.47
N LEU A 87 -2.47 -5.69 9.70
CA LEU A 87 -2.54 -5.32 8.30
C LEU A 87 -2.24 -6.50 7.37
N TRP A 88 -3.18 -6.81 6.47
CA TRP A 88 -3.08 -7.91 5.52
C TRP A 88 -3.23 -7.40 4.09
N MET A 89 -2.57 -8.06 3.15
CA MET A 89 -2.84 -7.91 1.74
C MET A 89 -3.42 -9.23 1.18
N ARG A 90 -4.63 -9.16 0.64
CA ARG A 90 -5.25 -10.26 -0.09
C ARG A 90 -4.88 -10.17 -1.57
N THR A 91 -4.19 -11.19 -2.07
CA THR A 91 -3.77 -11.34 -3.47
C THR A 91 -4.18 -12.71 -4.04
N GLY A 92 -3.85 -12.97 -5.29
CA GLY A 92 -4.16 -14.23 -5.99
C GLY A 92 -5.46 -14.21 -6.79
N THR A 93 -5.88 -15.37 -7.26
CA THR A 93 -7.11 -15.52 -8.07
C THR A 93 -8.28 -15.96 -7.19
N ARG A 94 -9.49 -16.01 -7.76
CA ARG A 94 -10.67 -16.54 -7.05
C ARG A 94 -10.46 -17.99 -6.57
N GLN A 95 -9.67 -18.78 -7.28
CA GLN A 95 -9.41 -20.19 -6.97
C GLN A 95 -8.23 -20.37 -6.00
N GLU A 96 -7.24 -19.49 -6.05
CA GLU A 96 -6.07 -19.51 -5.17
C GLU A 96 -5.86 -18.15 -4.51
N GLN A 97 -6.64 -17.88 -3.48
CA GLN A 97 -6.48 -16.67 -2.67
C GLN A 97 -5.31 -16.83 -1.69
N ARG A 98 -4.49 -15.80 -1.57
CA ARG A 98 -3.37 -15.75 -0.61
C ARG A 98 -3.48 -14.48 0.22
N TYR A 99 -3.18 -14.61 1.50
CA TYR A 99 -3.13 -13.49 2.44
C TYR A 99 -1.68 -13.31 2.89
N VAL A 100 -1.13 -12.14 2.61
CA VAL A 100 0.20 -11.73 3.06
C VAL A 100 0.02 -10.90 4.33
N ALA A 101 0.61 -11.35 5.43
CA ALA A 101 0.69 -10.60 6.67
C ALA A 101 1.72 -9.47 6.49
N VAL A 102 1.26 -8.27 6.12
CA VAL A 102 2.17 -7.14 5.87
C VAL A 102 2.80 -6.67 7.18
N HIS A 103 2.05 -6.74 8.28
CA HIS A 103 2.54 -6.42 9.63
C HIS A 103 3.69 -7.33 10.11
N ASP A 104 3.87 -8.52 9.51
CA ASP A 104 4.96 -9.43 9.82
C ASP A 104 6.22 -9.19 8.97
N ILE A 105 6.15 -8.31 7.96
CA ILE A 105 7.30 -7.99 7.11
C ILE A 105 8.30 -7.13 7.90
N GLN A 106 9.39 -7.77 8.32
CA GLN A 106 10.47 -7.11 9.05
C GLN A 106 11.50 -6.55 8.07
N LEU A 107 11.61 -5.21 8.02
CA LEU A 107 12.66 -4.49 7.30
C LEU A 107 13.61 -3.83 8.29
N THR A 108 14.90 -3.75 7.94
CA THR A 108 15.81 -2.90 8.71
C THR A 108 15.38 -1.43 8.59
N PRO A 109 15.75 -0.55 9.54
CA PRO A 109 15.38 0.87 9.44
C PRO A 109 15.80 1.54 8.13
N THR A 110 16.95 1.14 7.58
CA THR A 110 17.43 1.60 6.27
C THR A 110 16.56 1.08 5.14
N MET A 111 16.21 -0.20 5.15
CA MET A 111 15.34 -0.78 4.13
C MET A 111 13.94 -0.17 4.17
N GLN A 112 13.36 0.01 5.37
CA GLN A 112 12.06 0.66 5.54
C GLN A 112 12.06 2.09 5.00
N ARG A 113 13.15 2.83 5.15
CA ARG A 113 13.28 4.20 4.64
C ARG A 113 13.34 4.24 3.11
N ASN A 114 13.97 3.25 2.51
CA ASN A 114 14.38 3.28 1.11
C ASN A 114 13.63 2.26 0.22
N ILE A 115 12.62 1.54 0.73
CA ILE A 115 11.95 0.49 -0.07
C ILE A 115 11.19 1.08 -1.28
N LEU A 116 10.57 2.26 -1.16
CA LEU A 116 9.96 2.95 -2.30
C LEU A 116 10.99 3.36 -3.34
N VAL A 117 12.11 3.93 -2.88
CA VAL A 117 13.23 4.35 -3.74
C VAL A 117 13.82 3.15 -4.47
N TYR A 118 14.07 2.06 -3.74
CA TYR A 118 14.52 0.79 -4.28
C TYR A 118 13.55 0.27 -5.35
N HIS A 119 12.24 0.30 -5.08
CA HIS A 119 11.24 -0.17 -6.01
C HIS A 119 11.26 0.65 -7.31
N ALA A 120 11.34 1.97 -7.21
CA ALA A 120 11.44 2.87 -8.34
C ALA A 120 12.70 2.63 -9.19
N VAL A 121 13.89 2.51 -8.59
CA VAL A 121 15.14 2.34 -9.36
C VAL A 121 15.38 0.93 -9.90
N THR A 122 14.68 -0.07 -9.36
CA THR A 122 14.78 -1.48 -9.81
C THR A 122 13.66 -1.91 -10.73
N GLY A 123 12.82 -0.97 -11.18
CA GLY A 123 11.66 -1.23 -12.03
C GLY A 123 10.35 -1.19 -11.25
N CYS A 124 9.59 -0.10 -11.41
CA CYS A 124 8.13 -0.01 -11.29
C CYS A 124 7.53 -0.23 -12.70
N ASP A 125 6.21 -0.40 -12.83
CA ASP A 125 5.49 -0.74 -14.07
C ASP A 125 5.96 -0.09 -15.39
N THR A 126 6.52 1.13 -15.33
CA THR A 126 6.87 1.94 -16.51
C THR A 126 8.34 2.34 -16.63
N VAL A 127 9.24 1.86 -15.77
CA VAL A 127 10.65 2.31 -15.78
C VAL A 127 11.66 1.23 -16.16
N SER A 128 12.78 1.69 -16.75
CA SER A 128 13.94 0.86 -17.06
C SER A 128 14.52 0.25 -15.78
N GLN A 129 14.76 -1.07 -15.77
CA GLN A 129 15.44 -1.77 -14.68
C GLN A 129 16.91 -2.07 -15.07
N PRO A 130 17.82 -2.28 -14.11
CA PRO A 130 19.19 -2.66 -14.40
C PRO A 130 19.24 -3.94 -15.26
N SER A 131 19.94 -3.86 -16.40
CA SER A 131 19.99 -4.95 -17.37
C SER A 131 20.48 -6.25 -16.72
N ARG A 132 19.77 -7.36 -16.99
CA ARG A 132 20.03 -8.71 -16.44
C ARG A 132 19.86 -8.86 -14.93
N HIS A 133 19.33 -7.85 -14.23
CA HIS A 133 19.01 -7.93 -12.81
C HIS A 133 17.52 -7.72 -12.59
N GLY A 134 16.86 -8.70 -11.98
CA GLY A 134 15.48 -8.57 -11.52
C GLY A 134 15.42 -8.34 -10.01
N LYS A 135 14.21 -8.10 -9.48
CA LYS A 135 14.00 -7.79 -8.05
C LYS A 135 14.64 -8.78 -7.09
N LYS A 136 14.75 -10.07 -7.43
CA LYS A 136 15.43 -11.07 -6.58
C LYS A 136 16.94 -10.83 -6.45
N THR A 137 17.60 -10.42 -7.53
CA THR A 137 19.05 -10.20 -7.50
C THR A 137 19.38 -8.83 -6.93
N THR A 138 18.62 -7.80 -7.27
CA THR A 138 18.77 -6.45 -6.70
C THR A 138 18.40 -6.41 -5.21
N TRP A 139 17.46 -7.24 -4.73
CA TRP A 139 17.12 -7.31 -3.30
C TRP A 139 18.31 -7.67 -2.42
N LYS A 140 19.17 -8.60 -2.86
CA LYS A 140 20.38 -8.97 -2.11
C LYS A 140 21.33 -7.79 -1.94
N VAL A 141 21.47 -6.98 -2.98
CA VAL A 141 22.27 -5.75 -2.95
C VAL A 141 21.62 -4.73 -2.02
N PHE A 142 20.29 -4.58 -2.10
CA PHE A 142 19.54 -3.68 -1.22
C PHE A 142 19.67 -4.03 0.26
N GLN A 143 19.65 -5.31 0.61
CA GLN A 143 19.85 -5.77 1.99
C GLN A 143 21.22 -5.37 2.57
N GLN A 144 22.26 -5.30 1.73
CA GLN A 144 23.63 -4.99 2.15
C GLN A 144 23.96 -3.50 2.03
N HIS A 145 23.40 -2.84 1.02
CA HIS A 145 23.80 -1.50 0.58
C HIS A 145 22.62 -0.53 0.47
N GLY A 146 21.51 -0.80 1.17
CA GLY A 146 20.31 0.03 1.10
C GLY A 146 20.54 1.51 1.47
N ALA A 147 21.58 1.81 2.26
CA ALA A 147 21.96 3.17 2.62
C ALA A 147 22.50 3.98 1.42
N LEU A 148 22.94 3.33 0.34
CA LEU A 148 23.34 4.03 -0.88
C LEU A 148 22.17 4.72 -1.58
N LEU A 149 20.93 4.36 -1.21
CA LEU A 149 19.71 5.02 -1.67
C LEU A 149 19.26 6.14 -0.73
N ASP A 150 20.01 6.40 0.35
CA ASP A 150 19.71 7.53 1.22
C ASP A 150 19.76 8.82 0.40
N ASP A 151 18.80 9.71 0.71
CA ASP A 151 18.64 11.02 0.09
C ASP A 151 18.29 11.03 -1.40
N LEU A 152 18.16 9.87 -2.06
CA LEU A 152 17.60 9.81 -3.41
C LEU A 152 16.12 10.25 -3.37
N GLY A 153 15.78 11.21 -4.23
CA GLY A 153 14.47 11.86 -4.22
C GLY A 153 14.29 12.91 -3.11
N ARG A 154 15.35 13.24 -2.37
CA ARG A 154 15.37 14.39 -1.45
C ARG A 154 16.14 15.55 -2.06
N GLY A 155 15.52 16.73 -2.05
CA GLY A 155 16.10 17.94 -2.59
C GLY A 155 15.02 18.87 -3.13
N THR A 156 15.35 20.15 -3.27
CA THR A 156 14.45 21.12 -3.90
C THR A 156 14.60 20.98 -5.41
N LEU A 157 13.50 20.69 -6.10
CA LEU A 157 13.44 20.78 -7.56
C LEU A 157 13.43 22.25 -7.94
N SER A 158 14.59 22.83 -8.24
CA SER A 158 14.66 24.17 -8.84
C SER A 158 14.28 24.09 -10.32
N GLU A 159 13.80 25.20 -10.88
CA GLU A 159 13.55 25.30 -12.33
C GLU A 159 14.77 24.92 -13.17
N SER A 160 15.97 25.23 -12.69
CA SER A 160 17.23 24.84 -13.35
C SER A 160 17.46 23.33 -13.36
N THR A 161 17.09 22.62 -12.28
CA THR A 161 17.18 21.16 -12.22
C THR A 161 16.19 20.52 -13.18
N ILE A 162 14.95 21.01 -13.22
CA ILE A 162 13.90 20.48 -14.11
C ILE A 162 14.32 20.62 -15.59
N ARG A 163 14.82 21.79 -15.99
CA ARG A 163 15.28 22.05 -17.37
C ARG A 163 16.49 21.23 -17.82
N SER A 164 17.22 20.61 -16.90
CA SER A 164 18.42 19.81 -17.24
C SER A 164 18.13 18.35 -17.59
N VAL A 165 16.89 17.91 -17.42
CA VAL A 165 16.44 16.52 -17.63
C VAL A 165 15.64 16.36 -18.95
N GLU A 166 15.23 17.48 -19.56
CA GLU A 166 14.68 17.53 -20.93
C GLU A 166 15.81 17.60 -21.97
#